data_AF-A0A1C6IUW3-F1
#
_entry.id   AF-A0A1C6IUW3-F1
#
_cell.length_a   1.000
_cell.length_b   1.000
_cell.length_c   1.000
_cell.angle_alpha   90.00
_cell.angle_beta   90.00
_cell.angle_gamma   90.00
#
_symmetry.space_group_name_H-M   'P 1'
#
loop_
_entity.id
_entity.type
_entity.pdbx_description
1 polymer ?
#
loop_
_entity_poly.entity_id
_entity_poly.type
_entity_poly.pdbx_seq_one_letter_code
_entity_poly.pdbx_strand_id
1 'polypeptide(L)' 'MASIGCPILGDSKYGNNTANRELKLKYQALCAWELTMPRFTQPDFEFLSGKTFRAPKPWYYSQVLDGTLK' A
#
# COMPACT_ATOMS: atom_id res chain seq x y z
N MET A 1 -3.97 -8.73 -7.94
CA MET A 1 -4.61 -9.16 -6.68
C MET A 1 -5.99 -9.73 -6.95
N ALA A 2 -7.00 -8.93 -7.31
CA ALA A 2 -8.33 -9.47 -7.62
C ALA A 2 -8.32 -10.53 -8.75
N SER A 3 -7.55 -10.29 -9.83
CA SER A 3 -7.44 -11.21 -10.97
C SER A 3 -6.83 -12.58 -10.64
N ILE A 4 -6.12 -12.71 -9.52
CA ILE A 4 -5.52 -13.98 -9.07
C ILE A 4 -6.33 -14.63 -7.94
N GLY A 5 -7.56 -14.15 -7.68
CA GLY A 5 -8.44 -14.68 -6.63
C GLY A 5 -8.16 -14.13 -5.22
N CYS A 6 -7.20 -13.22 -5.06
CA CYS A 6 -6.83 -12.62 -3.77
C CYS A 6 -7.06 -11.10 -3.78
N PRO A 7 -8.30 -10.62 -3.72
CA PRO A 7 -8.57 -9.18 -3.72
C PRO A 7 -8.01 -8.46 -2.48
N ILE A 8 -7.79 -7.15 -2.60
CA ILE A 8 -7.29 -6.31 -1.51
C ILE A 8 -8.45 -5.95 -0.57
N LEU A 9 -8.22 -6.05 0.74
CA LEU A 9 -9.19 -5.64 1.75
C LEU A 9 -9.41 -4.13 1.70
N GLY A 10 -10.66 -3.69 1.79
CA GLY A 10 -11.08 -2.29 1.67
C GLY A 10 -11.18 -1.75 0.23
N ASP A 11 -10.91 -2.57 -0.78
CA ASP A 11 -11.24 -2.26 -2.18
C ASP A 11 -12.75 -2.48 -2.39
N SER A 12 -13.52 -1.41 -2.59
CA SER A 12 -14.98 -1.48 -2.75
C SER A 12 -15.43 -1.83 -4.17
N LYS A 13 -14.53 -1.77 -5.15
CA LYS A 13 -14.86 -2.01 -6.57
C LYS A 13 -14.51 -3.43 -6.99
N TYR A 14 -13.36 -3.93 -6.55
CA TYR A 14 -12.83 -5.23 -6.94
C TYR A 14 -12.62 -6.17 -5.75
N GLY A 15 -12.97 -5.73 -4.53
CA GLY A 15 -12.78 -6.51 -3.30
C GLY A 15 -14.00 -7.26 -2.79
N ASN A 16 -13.85 -7.87 -1.61
CA ASN A 16 -14.92 -8.61 -0.95
C ASN A 16 -15.64 -7.71 0.07
N ASN A 17 -16.86 -7.28 -0.27
CA ASN A 17 -17.64 -6.38 0.58
C ASN A 17 -18.04 -6.98 1.95
N THR A 18 -18.20 -8.29 2.04
CA THR A 18 -18.48 -8.96 3.32
C THR A 18 -17.27 -8.84 4.24
N ALA A 19 -16.07 -9.19 3.75
CA ALA A 19 -14.83 -9.06 4.51
C ALA A 19 -14.51 -7.60 4.86
N ASN A 20 -14.75 -6.65 3.94
CA ASN A 20 -14.54 -5.21 4.19
C ASN A 20 -15.41 -4.70 5.35
N ARG A 21 -16.65 -5.18 5.45
CA ARG A 21 -17.58 -4.82 6.55
C ARG A 21 -17.18 -5.47 7.86
N GLU A 22 -16.80 -6.74 7.82
CA GLU A 22 -16.37 -7.50 9.00
C GLU A 22 -15.13 -6.88 9.65
N LEU A 23 -14.13 -6.52 8.83
CA LEU A 23 -12.85 -5.97 9.27
C LEU A 23 -12.79 -4.43 9.24
N LYS A 24 -13.94 -3.78 9.01
CA LYS A 24 -14.13 -2.32 9.04
C LYS A 24 -13.13 -1.49 8.22
N LEU A 25 -12.54 -2.07 7.17
CA LEU A 25 -11.67 -1.33 6.26
C LEU A 25 -12.48 -0.58 5.22
N LYS A 26 -12.56 0.74 5.42
CA LYS A 26 -13.23 1.66 4.49
C LYS A 26 -12.44 1.88 3.18
N TYR A 27 -11.13 1.74 3.23
CA TYR A 27 -10.23 2.00 2.11
C TYR A 27 -9.27 0.83 1.92
N GLN A 28 -8.82 0.64 0.69
CA GLN A 28 -7.87 -0.39 0.31
C GLN A 28 -6.65 -0.42 1.24
N ALA A 29 -6.32 -1.59 1.77
CA ALA A 29 -5.10 -1.90 2.51
C ALA A 29 -3.89 -1.93 1.57
N LEU A 30 -3.66 -0.81 0.87
CA LEU A 30 -2.62 -0.60 -0.11
C LEU A 30 -1.82 0.65 0.27
N CYS A 31 -0.49 0.55 0.26
CA CYS A 31 0.41 1.65 0.59
C CYS A 31 1.67 1.60 -0.27
N ALA A 32 2.00 2.70 -0.94
CA ALA A 32 3.30 2.91 -1.56
C ALA A 32 4.32 3.31 -0.47
N TRP A 33 4.80 2.31 0.27
CA TRP A 33 5.69 2.53 1.41
C TRP A 33 7.08 3.04 0.99
N GLU A 34 7.60 2.58 -0.15
CA GLU A 34 8.95 2.90 -0.61
C GLU A 34 8.94 3.34 -2.07
N LEU A 35 9.67 4.41 -2.37
CA LEU A 35 9.91 4.90 -3.73
C LEU A 35 11.41 5.12 -3.92
N THR A 36 12.01 4.37 -4.83
CA THR A 36 13.39 4.58 -5.27
C THR A 36 13.39 5.32 -6.59
N MET A 37 14.07 6.48 -6.61
CA MET A 37 14.15 7.32 -7.79
C MET A 37 15.12 6.72 -8.82
N PRO A 38 14.78 6.79 -10.12
CA PRO A 38 15.68 6.34 -11.16
C PRO A 38 16.90 7.25 -11.26
N ARG A 39 17.89 6.85 -12.04
CA ARG A 39 18.98 7.75 -12.42
C ARG A 39 18.45 8.82 -13.37
N PHE A 40 18.64 10.08 -13.02
CA PHE A 40 18.37 11.22 -13.89
C PHE A 40 19.66 11.64 -14.61
N THR A 41 19.54 11.99 -15.89
CA THR A 41 20.67 12.50 -16.70
C THR A 41 20.60 14.02 -16.90
N GLN A 42 19.53 14.65 -16.44
CA GLN A 42 19.29 16.08 -16.49
C GLN A 42 19.69 16.74 -15.16
N PRO A 43 20.28 17.96 -15.17
CA PRO A 43 20.83 18.57 -13.97
C PRO A 43 19.80 18.82 -12.86
N ASP A 44 18.60 19.26 -13.23
CA ASP A 44 17.56 19.73 -12.27
C ASP A 44 17.13 18.66 -11.25
N PHE A 45 17.28 17.38 -11.59
CA PHE A 45 16.87 16.26 -10.74
C PHE A 45 18.02 15.29 -10.43
N GLU A 46 19.26 15.63 -10.78
CA GLU A 46 20.43 14.77 -10.52
C GLU A 46 20.51 14.39 -9.04
N PHE A 47 20.22 15.34 -8.14
CA PHE A 47 20.22 15.14 -6.69
C PHE A 47 19.22 14.08 -6.22
N LEU A 48 18.19 13.74 -7.00
CA LEU A 48 17.22 12.69 -6.66
C LEU A 48 17.72 11.31 -7.07
N SER A 49 18.72 11.20 -7.94
CA SER A 49 19.16 9.93 -8.53
C SER A 49 19.54 8.89 -7.48
N GLY A 50 18.88 7.74 -7.52
CA GLY A 50 19.14 6.63 -6.60
C GLY A 50 18.69 6.87 -5.15
N LYS A 51 18.06 8.02 -4.84
CA LYS A 51 17.48 8.25 -3.51
C LYS A 51 16.24 7.38 -3.32
N THR A 52 16.13 6.82 -2.12
CA THR A 52 14.96 6.06 -1.69
C THR A 52 14.22 6.84 -0.61
N PHE A 53 12.93 7.07 -0.85
CA PHE A 53 12.02 7.71 0.10
C PHE A 53 11.09 6.66 0.70
N ARG A 54 10.84 6.79 2.02
CA ARG A 54 9.95 5.88 2.73
C ARG A 54 8.86 6.66 3.45
N ALA A 55 7.62 6.26 3.25
CA ALA A 55 6.51 6.71 4.06
C ALA A 55 6.48 5.95 5.39
N PRO A 56 5.87 6.52 6.45
CA PRO A 56 5.51 5.74 7.63
C PRO A 56 4.65 4.54 7.25
N LYS A 57 4.84 3.42 7.93
CA LYS A 57 3.95 2.26 7.76
C LYS A 57 2.51 2.67 8.11
N PRO A 58 1.51 2.20 7.34
CA PRO A 58 0.11 2.55 7.61
C PRO A 58 -0.34 1.97 8.96
N TRP A 59 -1.34 2.60 9.58
CA TRP A 59 -1.85 2.25 10.91
C TRP A 59 -2.23 0.77 11.06
N TYR A 60 -2.73 0.14 10.00
CA TYR A 60 -3.15 -1.27 9.99
C TYR A 60 -1.99 -2.26 9.86
N TYR A 61 -0.77 -1.81 9.57
CA TYR A 61 0.34 -2.69 9.22
C TYR A 61 0.64 -3.71 10.33
N SER A 62 0.84 -3.26 11.56
CA SER A 62 1.12 -4.16 12.68
C SER A 62 -0.09 -5.05 12.98
N GLN A 63 -1.31 -4.52 12.88
CA GLN A 63 -2.52 -5.29 13.13
C GLN A 63 -2.69 -6.46 12.15
N VAL A 64 -2.29 -6.27 10.88
CA VAL A 64 -2.27 -7.34 9.89
C VAL A 64 -1.22 -8.40 10.25
N LEU A 65 0.00 -8.00 10.63
CA LEU A 65 1.05 -8.95 11.02
C LEU A 65 0.70 -9.74 12.29
N ASP A 66 0.06 -9.07 13.25
CA ASP A 66 -0.28 -9.64 14.55
C ASP A 66 -1.62 -10.41 14.52
N GLY A 67 -2.34 -10.39 13.39
CA GLY A 67 -3.67 -11.01 13.27
C GLY A 67 -4.75 -10.33 14.13
N THR A 68 -4.58 -9.05 14.45
CA THR A 68 -5.44 -8.28 15.35
C THR A 68 -6.30 -7.23 14.64
N LEU A 69 -6.36 -7.27 13.31
CA LEU A 69 -7.19 -6.36 12.51
C LEU A 69 -8.68 -6.54 12.86
N LYS A 70 -9.39 -5.43 13.13
CA LYS A 70 -10.79 -5.40 13.59
C LYS A 70 -11.56 -4.21 13.04
#